data_AF-A0A968QAK9-F1
#
_entry.id   AF-A0A968QAK9-F1
#
_cell.length_a   1.000
_cell.length_b   1.000
_cell.length_c   1.000
_cell.angle_alpha   90.00
_cell.angle_beta   90.00
_cell.angle_gamma   90.00
#
_symmetry.space_group_name_H-M   'P 1'
#
loop_
_entity.id
_entity.type
_entity.pdbx_description
1 polymer ?
#
loop_
_entity_poly.entity_id
_entity_poly.type
_entity_poly.pdbx_seq_one_letter_code
_entity_poly.pdbx_strand_id
1 'polypeptide(L)' 'MADLRVRNLPEWVVSFYKESSQEHGSTLEGFMRKKLIADVLSQQAAFADEVRQGLAEVAAKYGTLPDSTDLIREIRDES' A
#
# COMPACT_ATOMS: atom_id res chain seq x y z
N MET A 1 16.98 -12.48 -2.62
CA MET A 1 15.61 -12.87 -2.23
C MET A 1 15.63 -13.18 -0.74
N ALA A 2 14.67 -12.68 0.03
CA ALA A 2 14.55 -13.01 1.44
C ALA A 2 13.60 -14.20 1.59
N ASP A 3 14.02 -15.23 2.31
CA ASP A 3 13.20 -16.41 2.59
C ASP A 3 12.55 -16.27 3.98
N LEU A 4 11.24 -16.48 4.05
CA LEU A 4 10.48 -16.45 5.30
C LEU A 4 9.98 -17.86 5.63
N ARG A 5 10.33 -18.36 6.81
CA ARG A 5 9.79 -19.62 7.33
C ARG A 5 8.75 -19.33 8.41
N VAL A 6 7.49 -19.63 8.11
CA VAL A 6 6.40 -19.54 9.10
C VAL A 6 6.27 -20.90 9.78
N ARG A 7 6.37 -20.92 11.11
CA ARG A 7 6.26 -22.14 11.95
C ARG A 7 4.97 -22.10 12.75
N ASN A 8 4.58 -23.25 13.31
CA ASN A 8 3.41 -23.40 14.17
C ASN A 8 2.10 -22.92 13.52
N LEU A 9 1.96 -23.14 12.22
CA LEU A 9 0.70 -22.93 11.52
C LEU A 9 -0.27 -24.06 11.88
N PRO A 10 -1.54 -23.74 12.17
CA PRO A 10 -2.57 -24.77 12.28
C PRO A 10 -2.68 -25.54 10.96
N GLU A 11 -2.83 -26.86 11.04
CA GLU A 11 -2.85 -27.73 9.85
C GLU A 11 -3.97 -27.35 8.86
N TRP A 12 -5.12 -26.93 9.38
CA TRP A 12 -6.24 -26.48 8.54
C TRP A 12 -5.88 -25.28 7.67
N VAL A 13 -4.98 -24.39 8.13
CA VAL A 13 -4.54 -23.23 7.35
C VAL A 13 -3.70 -23.67 6.17
N VAL A 14 -2.80 -24.64 6.39
CA VAL A 14 -1.95 -25.20 5.34
C VAL A 14 -2.79 -25.91 4.29
N SER A 15 -3.77 -26.71 4.73
CA SER A 15 -4.68 -27.43 3.85
C SER A 15 -5.52 -26.48 3.00
N PHE A 16 -6.12 -25.48 3.63
CA PHE A 16 -6.91 -24.46 2.95
C PHE A 16 -6.12 -23.76 1.84
N TYR A 17 -4.92 -23.25 2.14
CA TYR A 17 -4.13 -22.54 1.13
C TYR A 17 -3.55 -23.45 0.05
N LYS A 18 -3.31 -24.73 0.38
CA LYS A 18 -2.89 -25.72 -0.61
C LYS A 18 -4.00 -25.97 -1.63
N GLU A 19 -5.24 -26.16 -1.18
CA GLU A 19 -6.42 -26.29 -2.03
C GLU A 19 -6.61 -25.03 -2.89
N SER A 20 -6.60 -23.83 -2.28
CA SER A 20 -6.72 -22.58 -3.03
C SER A 20 -5.63 -22.41 -4.09
N SER A 21 -4.38 -22.80 -3.80
CA SER A 21 -3.29 -22.72 -4.76
C SER A 21 -3.48 -23.64 -5.97
N GLN A 22 -4.05 -24.83 -5.74
CA GLN A 22 -4.37 -25.80 -6.78
C GLN A 22 -5.50 -25.31 -7.69
N GLU A 23 -6.56 -24.72 -7.12
CA GLU A 23 -7.65 -24.11 -7.88
C GLU A 23 -7.14 -23.00 -8.81
N HIS A 24 -6.12 -22.27 -8.39
CA HIS A 24 -5.51 -21.18 -9.17
C HIS A 24 -4.37 -21.66 -10.08
N GLY A 25 -4.13 -22.97 -10.20
CA GLY A 25 -3.07 -23.53 -11.05
C GLY A 25 -1.67 -23.07 -10.69
N SER A 26 -1.41 -22.78 -9.41
CA SER A 26 -0.17 -22.17 -8.92
C SER A 26 0.47 -23.00 -7.80
N THR A 27 1.77 -22.83 -7.59
CA THR A 27 2.42 -23.41 -6.41
C THR A 27 1.96 -22.68 -5.15
N LEU A 28 1.91 -23.38 -4.01
CA LEU A 28 1.57 -22.77 -2.71
C LEU A 28 2.45 -21.55 -2.41
N GLU A 29 3.76 -21.65 -2.66
CA GLU A 29 4.66 -20.51 -2.46
C GLU A 29 4.32 -19.33 -3.39
N GLY A 30 4.10 -19.58 -4.68
CA GLY A 30 3.73 -18.54 -5.64
C GLY A 30 2.40 -17.87 -5.30
N PHE A 31 1.43 -18.67 -4.87
CA PHE A 31 0.13 -18.20 -4.38
C PHE A 31 0.30 -17.29 -3.16
N MET A 32 0.99 -17.77 -2.13
CA MET A 32 1.21 -17.00 -0.89
C MET A 32 2.00 -15.72 -1.15
N ARG A 33 3.00 -15.76 -2.04
CA ARG A 33 3.76 -14.57 -2.44
C ARG A 33 2.85 -13.50 -3.05
N LYS A 34 2.01 -13.88 -4.02
CA LYS A 34 1.05 -12.95 -4.65
C LYS A 34 0.10 -12.37 -3.62
N LYS A 35 -0.45 -13.22 -2.74
CA LYS A 35 -1.38 -12.80 -1.70
C LYS A 35 -0.74 -11.81 -0.72
N LEU A 36 0.44 -12.10 -0.20
CA LEU A 36 1.14 -11.22 0.74
C LEU A 36 1.49 -9.86 0.11
N ILE A 37 1.91 -9.86 -1.16
CA ILE A 37 2.16 -8.62 -1.90
C ILE A 37 0.87 -7.82 -2.07
N ALA A 38 -0.22 -8.47 -2.48
CA ALA A 38 -1.52 -7.81 -2.66
C ALA A 38 -2.03 -7.21 -1.35
N ASP A 39 -1.91 -7.93 -0.23
CA ASP A 39 -2.33 -7.45 1.09
C ASP A 39 -1.53 -6.19 1.50
N VAL A 40 -0.21 -6.17 1.30
CA VAL A 40 0.62 -4.97 1.58
C VAL A 40 0.25 -3.79 0.68
N LEU A 41 0.09 -4.02 -0.63
CA LEU A 41 -0.25 -2.96 -1.57
C LEU A 41 -1.65 -2.39 -1.30
N SER A 42 -2.59 -3.23 -0.86
CA SER A 42 -3.94 -2.77 -0.50
C SER A 42 -3.94 -1.79 0.67
N GLN A 43 -3.06 -2.01 1.66
CA GLN A 43 -2.92 -1.11 2.81
C GLN A 43 -2.33 0.24 2.41
N GLN A 44 -1.35 0.23 1.51
CA GLN A 44 -0.76 1.47 0.98
C GLN A 44 -1.78 2.28 0.16
N ALA A 45 -2.58 1.60 -0.66
CA ALA A 45 -3.64 2.23 -1.43
C ALA A 45 -4.71 2.85 -0.51
N ALA A 46 -5.17 2.09 0.49
CA ALA A 46 -6.16 2.59 1.45
C ALA A 46 -5.65 3.84 2.21
N PHE A 47 -4.39 3.83 2.64
CA PHE A 47 -3.78 4.98 3.29
C PHE A 47 -3.66 6.19 2.35
N ALA A 48 -3.24 5.96 1.09
CA ALA A 48 -3.15 7.03 0.11
C ALA A 48 -4.52 7.68 -0.15
N ASP A 49 -5.58 6.89 -0.19
CA ASP A 49 -6.94 7.39 -0.37
C ASP A 49 -7.44 8.16 0.87
N GLU A 50 -7.12 7.70 2.08
CA GLU A 50 -7.40 8.44 3.32
C GLU A 50 -6.72 9.81 3.33
N VAL A 51 -5.43 9.88 2.94
CA VAL A 51 -4.69 11.14 2.85
C VAL A 51 -5.30 12.07 1.79
N ARG A 52 -5.65 11.55 0.61
CA ARG A 52 -6.31 12.35 -0.44
C ARG A 52 -7.64 12.91 0.02
N GLN A 53 -8.42 12.09 0.73
CA GLN A 53 -9.70 12.53 1.28
C GLN A 53 -9.51 13.63 2.32
N GLY A 54 -8.56 13.47 3.25
CA GLY A 54 -8.22 14.52 4.21
C GLY A 54 -7.75 15.82 3.55
N LEU A 55 -6.92 15.74 2.51
CA LEU A 55 -6.50 16.92 1.73
C LEU A 55 -7.68 17.59 1.02
N ALA A 56 -8.60 16.82 0.45
CA ALA A 56 -9.80 17.35 -0.18
C ALA A 56 -10.71 18.07 0.84
N GLU A 57 -10.86 17.53 2.04
CA GLU A 57 -11.62 18.16 3.13
C GLU A 57 -10.99 19.48 3.59
N VAL A 58 -9.66 19.50 3.75
CA VAL A 58 -8.90 20.71 4.09
C VAL A 58 -9.06 21.77 2.99
N ALA A 59 -8.91 21.39 1.72
CA ALA A 59 -9.08 22.28 0.58
C ALA A 59 -10.52 22.81 0.47
N ALA A 60 -11.52 21.97 0.74
CA ALA A 60 -12.92 22.39 0.76
C ALA A 60 -13.20 23.39 1.89
N LYS A 61 -12.56 23.21 3.06
CA LYS A 61 -12.79 24.04 4.25
C LYS A 61 -12.02 25.36 4.23
N TYR A 62 -10.81 25.38 3.68
CA TYR A 62 -9.90 26.52 3.78
C TYR A 62 -9.41 27.05 2.42
N GLY A 63 -9.83 26.44 1.31
CA GLY A 63 -9.26 26.69 -0.01
C GLY A 63 -7.93 25.97 -0.22
N THR A 64 -7.40 26.00 -1.44
CA THR A 64 -6.05 25.53 -1.75
C THR A 64 -5.03 26.64 -1.55
N LEU A 65 -3.90 26.34 -0.90
CA LEU A 65 -2.76 27.24 -0.87
C LEU A 65 -2.34 27.55 -2.32
N PRO A 66 -2.18 28.83 -2.70
CA PRO A 66 -1.57 29.19 -3.97
C PRO A 66 -0.17 28.58 -4.06
N ASP A 67 0.26 28.20 -5.27
CA ASP A 67 1.62 27.71 -5.48
C ASP A 67 2.62 28.81 -5.13
N SER A 68 3.18 28.73 -3.93
CA SER A 68 4.15 29.68 -3.40
C SER A 68 5.56 29.44 -3.93
N THR A 69 5.74 28.54 -4.90
CA THR A 69 7.05 28.26 -5.52
C THR A 69 7.68 29.51 -6.13
N ASP A 70 6.88 30.38 -6.76
CA ASP A 70 7.39 31.63 -7.36
C ASP A 70 7.85 32.62 -6.27
N LEU A 71 7.09 32.78 -5.19
CA LEU A 71 7.47 33.61 -4.03
C LEU A 71 8.74 33.10 -3.34
N ILE A 72 8.90 31.79 -3.21
CA ILE A 72 10.09 31.18 -2.60
C ILE A 72 11.33 31.41 -3.47
N ARG A 73 11.20 31.38 -4.80
CA ARG A 73 12.29 31.70 -5.73
C ARG A 73 12.70 33.17 -5.63
N GLU A 74 11.72 34.07 -5.57
CA GLU A 74 11.96 35.51 -5.46
C GLU A 74 12.74 35.85 -4.19
N ILE A 75 12.36 35.29 -3.04
CA ILE A 75 13.09 35.46 -1.77
C ILE A 75 14.50 34.86 -1.82
N ARG A 76 14.69 33.73 -2.53
CA ARG A 76 15.99 33.07 -2.65
C ARG A 76 16.97 33.88 -3.51
N ASP A 77 16.47 34.52 -4.55
CA ASP A 77 17.31 35.27 -5.49
C ASP A 77 17.62 36.71 -4.97
N GLU A 78 16.94 37.17 -3.91
CA GLU A 78 17.23 38.42 -3.19
C GLU A 78 18.27 38.29 -2.05
N SER A 79 18.72 37.07 -1.70
CA SER A 79 19.71 36.78 -0.64
C SER A 79 21.11 36.49 -1.19
#